data_AF-A0A2N1FB06-F1
#
_entry.id   AF-A0A2N1FB06-F1
#
_cell.length_a   1.000
_cell.length_b   1.000
_cell.length_c   1.000
_cell.angle_alpha   90.00
_cell.angle_beta   90.00
_cell.angle_gamma   90.00
#
_symmetry.space_group_name_H-M   'P 1'
#
loop_
_entity.id
_entity.type
_entity.pdbx_description
1 polymer ?
#
loop_
_entity_poly.entity_id
_entity_poly.type
_entity_poly.pdbx_seq_one_letter_code
_entity_poly.pdbx_strand_id
1 'polypeptide(L)'
;MTLKIIITIIAFANGLFMMMDGFHVIIKGKYIGPEKPGPWANTFYKLKINVFKLGPLFILLGVSWFIFVYVLWSYQNWAFVFGLLISIFTLWYIKVGTFISVITIVLLLILNSN
;
A
#
# COMPACT_ATOMS: atom_id res chain seq x y z
N MET A 1 18.43 -8.00 -10.35
CA MET A 1 17.92 -8.94 -9.32
C MET A 1 17.75 -8.27 -7.96
N THR A 2 18.78 -7.63 -7.41
CA THR A 2 18.77 -6.98 -6.08
C THR A 2 17.62 -5.99 -5.87
N LEU A 3 17.36 -5.09 -6.83
CA LEU A 3 16.25 -4.12 -6.73
C LEU A 3 14.88 -4.79 -6.61
N LYS A 4 14.62 -5.87 -7.38
CA LYS A 4 13.36 -6.62 -7.30
C LYS A 4 13.15 -7.23 -5.91
N ILE A 5 14.20 -7.72 -5.27
CA ILE A 5 14.15 -8.27 -3.91
C ILE A 5 13.77 -7.18 -2.89
N ILE A 6 14.42 -6.00 -2.98
CA ILE A 6 14.10 -4.87 -2.10
C ILE A 6 12.64 -4.44 -2.28
N ILE A 7 12.20 -4.26 -3.53
CA ILE A 7 10.80 -3.92 -3.84
C ILE A 7 9.85 -4.98 -3.27
N THR A 8 10.20 -6.28 -3.39
CA THR A 8 9.38 -7.38 -2.89
C THR A 8 9.20 -7.31 -1.38
N ILE A 9 10.27 -7.10 -0.62
CA ILE A 9 10.20 -7.02 0.85
C ILE A 9 9.29 -5.86 1.27
N ILE A 10 9.48 -4.68 0.66
CA ILE A 10 8.71 -3.48 0.97
C ILE A 10 7.24 -3.67 0.59
N ALA A 11 6.96 -4.14 -0.63
CA ALA A 11 5.62 -4.36 -1.15
C ALA A 11 4.87 -5.42 -0.32
N PHE A 12 5.54 -6.53 0.02
CA PHE A 12 4.94 -7.60 0.81
C PHE A 12 4.62 -7.12 2.23
N ALA A 13 5.57 -6.44 2.90
CA ALA A 13 5.34 -5.91 4.24
C ALA A 13 4.18 -4.90 4.27
N ASN A 14 4.12 -4.00 3.27
CA ASN A 14 3.03 -3.04 3.16
C ASN A 14 1.69 -3.72 2.89
N GLY A 15 1.67 -4.67 1.94
CA GLY A 15 0.47 -5.42 1.59
C GLY A 15 -0.09 -6.19 2.78
N LEU A 16 0.78 -6.85 3.53
CA LEU A 16 0.43 -7.58 4.75
C LEU A 16 -0.14 -6.65 5.81
N PHE A 17 0.54 -5.54 6.09
CA PHE A 17 0.08 -4.58 7.08
C PHE A 17 -1.31 -4.02 6.71
N MET A 18 -1.48 -3.53 5.48
CA MET A 18 -2.75 -2.95 5.04
C MET A 18 -3.89 -3.98 5.06
N MET A 19 -3.62 -5.21 4.62
CA MET A 19 -4.63 -6.27 4.63
C MET A 19 -5.05 -6.63 6.06
N MET A 20 -4.08 -6.83 6.96
CA MET A 20 -4.35 -7.15 8.37
C MET A 20 -5.12 -6.03 9.07
N ASP A 21 -4.70 -4.78 8.86
CA ASP A 21 -5.32 -3.61 9.47
C ASP A 21 -6.76 -3.40 8.94
N GLY A 22 -6.97 -3.66 7.64
CA GLY A 22 -8.29 -3.64 7.00
C GLY A 22 -9.24 -4.70 7.56
N PHE A 23 -8.78 -5.93 7.78
CA PHE A 23 -9.59 -6.95 8.48
C PHE A 23 -9.83 -6.58 9.94
N HIS A 24 -8.81 -6.06 10.63
CA HIS A 24 -8.91 -5.69 12.03
C HIS A 24 -10.00 -4.63 12.26
N VAL A 25 -10.06 -3.58 11.43
CA VAL A 25 -11.09 -2.54 11.57
C VAL A 25 -12.49 -3.04 11.28
N ILE A 26 -12.66 -3.98 10.34
CA ILE A 26 -13.96 -4.59 10.06
C ILE A 26 -14.43 -5.44 11.26
N ILE A 27 -13.54 -6.21 11.87
CA ILE A 27 -13.88 -7.14 12.95
C ILE A 27 -14.00 -6.44 14.31
N LYS A 28 -13.14 -5.45 14.57
CA LYS A 28 -13.00 -4.80 15.89
C LYS A 28 -13.56 -3.39 15.94
N GLY A 29 -13.96 -2.81 14.80
CA GLY A 29 -14.42 -1.42 14.71
C GLY A 29 -13.33 -0.37 14.90
N LYS A 30 -12.06 -0.77 14.99
CA LYS A 30 -10.90 0.13 15.14
C LYS A 30 -9.68 -0.41 14.40
N TYR A 31 -8.80 0.50 13.97
CA TYR A 31 -7.51 0.13 13.38
C TYR A 31 -6.52 -0.38 14.44
N ILE A 32 -5.48 -1.07 13.98
CA ILE A 32 -4.38 -1.54 14.82
C ILE A 32 -3.63 -0.33 15.39
N GLY A 33 -3.45 -0.32 16.71
CA GLY A 33 -2.74 0.73 17.43
C GLY A 33 -3.66 1.64 18.24
N PRO A 34 -3.39 2.96 18.30
CA PRO A 34 -4.14 3.89 19.16
C PRO A 34 -5.58 4.09 18.70
N GLU A 35 -6.45 4.59 19.60
CA GLU A 35 -7.87 4.81 19.30
C GLU A 35 -8.09 5.77 18.13
N LYS A 36 -7.28 6.83 18.05
CA LYS A 36 -7.29 7.75 16.92
C LYS A 36 -6.39 7.19 15.81
N PRO A 37 -6.92 6.97 14.60
CA PRO A 37 -6.12 6.50 13.49
C PRO A 37 -5.01 7.50 13.11
N GLY A 38 -4.04 7.04 12.32
CA GLY A 38 -2.87 7.81 11.93
C GLY A 38 -3.20 9.12 11.18
N PRO A 39 -2.17 9.95 10.88
CA PRO A 39 -2.34 11.29 10.30
C PRO A 39 -3.17 11.34 9.00
N TRP A 40 -3.15 10.25 8.22
CA TRP A 40 -3.95 10.09 7.01
C TRP A 40 -5.45 10.28 7.26
N ALA A 41 -5.95 9.92 8.45
CA ALA A 41 -7.37 10.00 8.78
C ALA A 41 -7.89 11.43 8.80
N ASN A 42 -7.02 12.40 9.09
CA ASN A 42 -7.38 13.82 9.05
C ASN A 42 -7.86 14.27 7.67
N THR A 43 -7.32 13.70 6.59
CA THR A 43 -7.76 14.00 5.21
C THR A 43 -9.21 13.55 5.01
N PHE A 44 -9.57 12.37 5.48
CA PHE A 44 -10.93 11.82 5.37
C PHE A 44 -11.91 12.50 6.33
N TYR A 45 -11.47 12.86 7.55
CA TYR A 45 -12.29 13.62 8.48
C TYR A 45 -12.71 14.98 7.90
N LYS A 46 -11.81 15.68 7.19
CA LYS A 46 -12.15 16.91 6.48
C LYS A 46 -13.21 16.71 5.41
N LEU A 47 -13.25 15.53 4.79
CA LEU A 47 -14.26 15.12 3.80
C LEU A 47 -15.54 14.54 4.44
N LYS A 48 -15.66 14.55 5.77
CA LYS A 48 -16.76 13.95 6.53
C LYS A 48 -16.94 12.44 6.28
N ILE A 49 -15.86 11.75 5.90
CA ILE A 49 -15.86 10.31 5.67
C ILE A 49 -15.58 9.59 6.99
N ASN A 50 -16.39 8.57 7.30
CA ASN A 50 -16.12 7.70 8.45
C ASN A 50 -14.95 6.76 8.12
N VAL A 51 -13.78 7.05 8.67
CA VAL A 51 -12.54 6.28 8.44
C VAL A 51 -12.65 4.83 8.86
N PHE A 52 -13.46 4.49 9.88
CA PHE A 52 -13.61 3.11 10.34
C PHE A 52 -14.39 2.22 9.36
N LYS A 53 -15.00 2.82 8.33
CA LYS A 53 -15.63 2.08 7.21
C LYS A 53 -14.68 1.83 6.03
N LEU A 54 -13.43 2.30 6.10
CA LEU A 54 -12.46 2.15 5.01
C LEU A 54 -11.72 0.80 5.03
N GLY A 55 -12.05 -0.13 5.93
CA GLY A 55 -11.46 -1.47 5.96
C GLY A 55 -11.38 -2.19 4.61
N PRO A 56 -12.45 -2.21 3.79
CA PRO A 56 -12.41 -2.80 2.45
C PRO A 56 -11.37 -2.14 1.52
N LEU A 57 -11.17 -0.82 1.61
CA LEU A 57 -10.14 -0.11 0.84
C LEU A 57 -8.74 -0.58 1.23
N PHE A 58 -8.49 -0.74 2.53
CA PHE A 58 -7.21 -1.26 3.03
C PHE A 58 -6.95 -2.70 2.57
N ILE A 59 -7.97 -3.56 2.57
CA ILE A 59 -7.86 -4.94 2.06
C ILE A 59 -7.58 -4.94 0.56
N LEU A 60 -8.31 -4.16 -0.23
CA LEU A 60 -8.13 -4.06 -1.68
C LEU A 60 -6.71 -3.60 -2.04
N LEU A 61 -6.20 -2.57 -1.36
CA LEU A 61 -4.83 -2.11 -1.54
C LEU A 61 -3.83 -3.18 -1.09
N GLY A 62 -4.06 -3.83 0.07
CA GLY A 62 -3.20 -4.89 0.57
C GLY A 62 -3.05 -6.06 -0.41
N VAL A 63 -4.18 -6.53 -0.97
CA VAL A 63 -4.21 -7.56 -2.01
C VAL A 63 -3.52 -7.08 -3.29
N SER A 64 -3.73 -5.81 -3.69
CA SER A 64 -3.07 -5.23 -4.87
C SER A 64 -1.54 -5.22 -4.72
N TRP A 65 -1.02 -4.95 -3.52
CA TRP A 65 0.41 -5.05 -3.22
C TRP A 65 0.94 -6.48 -3.36
N PHE A 66 0.17 -7.50 -2.97
CA PHE A 66 0.55 -8.91 -3.19
C PHE A 66 0.49 -9.32 -4.66
N ILE A 67 -0.53 -8.88 -5.40
CA ILE A 67 -0.60 -9.07 -6.85
C ILE A 67 0.63 -8.43 -7.51
N PHE A 68 1.04 -7.24 -7.08
CA PHE A 68 2.23 -6.60 -7.61
C PHE A 68 3.49 -7.40 -7.35
N VAL A 69 3.66 -7.95 -6.13
CA VAL A 69 4.78 -8.86 -5.86
C VAL A 69 4.77 -10.03 -6.83
N TYR A 70 3.64 -10.71 -7.02
CA TYR A 70 3.55 -11.82 -7.96
C TYR A 70 3.97 -11.40 -9.38
N VAL A 71 3.38 -10.32 -9.90
CA VAL A 71 3.56 -9.84 -11.28
C VAL A 71 5.00 -9.36 -11.52
N LEU A 72 5.66 -8.75 -10.52
CA LEU A 72 7.06 -8.32 -10.57
C LEU A 72 8.02 -9.48 -10.88
N TRP A 73 7.68 -10.70 -10.44
CA TRP A 73 8.44 -11.92 -10.67
C TRP A 73 7.96 -12.74 -11.88
N SER A 74 6.75 -12.51 -12.38
CA SER A 74 6.19 -13.24 -13.52
C SER A 74 6.58 -12.72 -14.91
N TYR A 75 7.56 -11.80 -15.01
CA TYR A 75 8.03 -11.19 -16.28
C TYR A 75 6.91 -10.55 -17.13
N GLN A 76 5.80 -10.16 -16.51
CA GLN A 76 4.69 -9.53 -17.21
C GLN A 76 5.02 -8.09 -17.57
N ASN A 77 4.69 -7.68 -18.79
CA ASN A 77 4.98 -6.34 -19.32
C ASN A 77 4.27 -5.19 -18.56
N TRP A 78 3.17 -5.50 -17.86
CA TRP A 78 2.39 -4.53 -17.10
C TRP A 78 2.84 -4.37 -15.64
N ALA A 79 3.84 -5.12 -15.18
CA ALA A 79 4.35 -5.06 -13.80
C ALA A 79 4.75 -3.64 -13.38
N PHE A 80 5.44 -2.93 -14.29
CA PHE A 80 5.90 -1.56 -14.06
C PHE A 80 4.73 -0.59 -13.86
N VAL A 81 3.78 -0.58 -14.81
CA VAL A 81 2.62 0.32 -14.78
C VAL A 81 1.75 0.04 -13.56
N PHE A 82 1.50 -1.23 -13.25
CA PHE A 82 0.71 -1.59 -12.08
C PHE A 82 1.41 -1.19 -10.77
N GLY A 83 2.73 -1.43 -10.65
CA GLY A 83 3.52 -0.98 -9.50
C GLY A 83 3.45 0.53 -9.28
N LEU A 84 3.50 1.33 -10.34
CA LEU A 84 3.32 2.78 -10.26
C LEU A 84 1.91 3.15 -9.79
N LEU A 85 0.87 2.56 -10.39
CA LEU A 85 -0.52 2.83 -10.05
C LEU A 85 -0.82 2.53 -8.58
N ILE A 86 -0.43 1.36 -8.08
CA ILE A 86 -0.69 1.00 -6.67
C ILE A 86 0.09 1.89 -5.70
N SER A 87 1.29 2.32 -6.09
CA SER A 87 2.09 3.25 -5.29
C SER A 87 1.40 4.61 -5.22
N ILE A 88 0.92 5.14 -6.35
CA ILE A 88 0.16 6.40 -6.40
C ILE A 88 -1.11 6.30 -5.55
N PHE A 89 -1.88 5.21 -5.68
CA PHE A 89 -3.07 4.97 -4.88
C PHE A 89 -2.80 4.71 -3.39
N THR A 90 -1.54 4.55 -2.98
CA THR A 90 -1.15 4.39 -1.57
C THR A 90 -0.56 5.68 -0.98
N LEU A 91 -0.29 6.73 -1.79
CA LEU A 91 0.32 7.98 -1.33
C LEU A 91 -0.49 8.72 -0.26
N TRP A 92 -1.81 8.57 -0.25
CA TRP A 92 -2.69 9.18 0.75
C TRP A 92 -2.49 8.60 2.15
N TYR A 93 -1.85 7.43 2.29
CA TYR A 93 -1.56 6.80 3.57
C TYR A 93 -0.33 7.46 4.22
N ILE A 94 -0.54 8.70 4.69
CA ILE A 94 0.48 9.64 5.19
C ILE A 94 1.40 9.00 6.24
N LYS A 95 2.69 9.30 6.12
CA LYS A 95 3.87 8.73 6.80
C LYS A 95 4.32 7.41 6.17
N VAL A 96 3.74 6.30 6.60
CA VAL A 96 4.26 4.96 6.27
C VAL A 96 4.00 4.60 4.81
N GLY A 97 2.75 4.68 4.37
CA GLY A 97 2.38 4.35 2.99
C GLY A 97 2.99 5.30 1.97
N THR A 98 3.06 6.60 2.28
CA THR A 98 3.72 7.58 1.41
C THR A 98 5.21 7.25 1.23
N PHE A 99 5.94 6.98 2.32
CA PHE A 99 7.36 6.64 2.27
C PHE A 99 7.61 5.38 1.44
N ILE A 100 6.82 4.33 1.69
CA ILE A 100 6.87 3.08 0.94
C ILE A 100 6.60 3.32 -0.54
N SER A 101 5.55 4.07 -0.86
CA SER A 101 5.14 4.36 -2.24
C SER A 101 6.21 5.15 -3.00
N VAL A 102 6.81 6.17 -2.37
CA VAL A 102 7.88 6.98 -3.00
C VAL A 102 9.11 6.13 -3.27
N ILE A 103 9.54 5.31 -2.31
CA ILE A 103 10.67 4.39 -2.52
C ILE A 103 10.37 3.40 -3.64
N THR A 104 9.19 2.78 -3.63
CA THR A 104 8.80 1.83 -4.67
C THR A 104 8.79 2.48 -6.06
N ILE A 105 8.26 3.70 -6.19
CA ILE A 105 8.28 4.47 -7.45
C ILE A 105 9.72 4.69 -7.92
N VAL A 106 10.61 5.19 -7.05
CA VAL A 106 12.02 5.43 -7.40
C VAL A 106 12.71 4.13 -7.84
N LEU A 107 12.52 3.04 -7.10
CA LEU A 107 13.12 1.74 -7.42
C LEU A 107 12.57 1.17 -8.73
N LEU A 108 11.27 1.36 -9.02
CA LEU A 108 10.67 0.96 -10.29
C LEU A 108 11.22 1.76 -11.48
N LEU A 109 11.40 3.08 -11.32
CA LEU A 109 11.99 3.92 -12.35
C LEU A 109 13.43 3.51 -12.66
N ILE A 110 14.24 3.23 -11.63
CA ILE A 110 15.61 2.72 -11.79
C ILE A 110 15.59 1.34 -12.46
N LEU A 111 14.68 0.45 -12.07
CA LEU A 111 14.58 -0.89 -12.66
C LEU A 111 14.21 -0.83 -14.15
N ASN A 112 13.38 0.14 -14.57
CA ASN A 112 12.93 0.30 -15.94
C ASN A 112 13.92 1.07 -16.84
N SER A 113 14.85 1.82 -16.24
CA SER A 113 15.89 2.55 -16.99
C SER A 113 17.15 1.72 -17.29
N ASN A 114 17.25 0.50 -16.75
CA ASN A 114 18.34 -0.45 -16.98
C ASN A 114 17.86 -1.58 -17.89
#